data_AF-A0A0W8I7Y0-F1
#
_entry.id   AF-A0A0W8I7Y0-F1
#
_cell.length_a   1.000
_cell.length_b   1.000
_cell.length_c   1.000
_cell.angle_alpha   90.00
_cell.angle_beta   90.00
_cell.angle_gamma   90.00
#
_symmetry.space_group_name_H-M   'P 1'
#
loop_
_entity.id
_entity.type
_entity.pdbx_description
1 polymer ?
#
loop_
_entity_poly.entity_id
_entity_poly.type
_entity_poly.pdbx_seq_one_letter_code
_entity_poly.pdbx_strand_id
1 'polypeptide(L)'
;MRAQIITDPRRAEYITNKLAERLHLGITNDCMFNASTAACGSNGPFLGDHICSGSDCANSLYTTKHRKVLESHIERIDKFLDGGKGHQQFIEHLRKDRARIVALLREMTREQELHEEES
;
A
#
# COMPACT_ATOMS: atom_id res chain seq x y z
N MET A 1 3.97 -23.92 -6.13
CA MET A 1 2.90 -22.92 -6.31
C MET A 1 1.57 -23.65 -6.43
N ARG A 2 0.58 -23.39 -5.57
CA ARG A 2 -0.78 -23.95 -5.70
C ARG A 2 -1.69 -22.83 -6.18
N ALA A 3 -2.11 -22.89 -7.45
CA ALA A 3 -3.13 -21.98 -7.97
C ALA A 3 -4.52 -22.49 -7.57
N GLN A 4 -5.37 -21.60 -7.04
CA GLN A 4 -6.80 -21.87 -7.00
C GLN A 4 -7.39 -21.51 -8.35
N ILE A 5 -7.89 -22.51 -9.07
CA ILE A 5 -8.61 -22.30 -10.33
C ILE A 5 -10.10 -22.16 -10.00
N ILE A 6 -10.66 -20.99 -10.28
CA ILE A 6 -12.10 -20.72 -10.13
C ILE A 6 -12.73 -20.87 -11.50
N THR A 7 -13.49 -21.94 -11.69
CA THR A 7 -14.14 -22.26 -12.97
C THR A 7 -15.59 -21.79 -13.05
N ASP A 8 -16.20 -21.43 -11.91
CA ASP A 8 -17.56 -20.87 -11.87
C ASP A 8 -17.52 -19.37 -12.18
N PRO A 9 -18.15 -18.91 -13.27
CA PRO A 9 -18.12 -17.51 -13.69
C PRO A 9 -18.83 -16.57 -12.69
N ARG A 10 -19.88 -17.02 -12.00
CA ARG A 10 -20.55 -16.18 -10.98
C ARG A 10 -19.67 -15.98 -9.76
N ARG A 11 -18.98 -17.05 -9.35
CA ARG A 11 -17.99 -17.00 -8.27
C ARG A 11 -16.78 -16.16 -8.67
N ALA A 12 -16.34 -16.24 -9.92
CA ALA A 12 -15.27 -15.40 -10.45
C ALA A 12 -15.68 -13.92 -10.41
N GLU A 13 -16.87 -13.56 -10.89
CA GLU A 13 -17.38 -12.19 -10.86
C GLU A 13 -17.53 -11.66 -9.42
N TYR A 14 -18.08 -12.46 -8.51
CA TYR A 14 -18.16 -12.11 -7.09
C TYR A 14 -16.77 -11.88 -6.48
N ILE A 15 -15.81 -12.76 -6.75
CA ILE A 15 -14.44 -12.65 -6.26
C ILE A 15 -13.74 -11.45 -6.89
N THR A 16 -13.93 -11.16 -8.17
CA THR A 16 -13.39 -9.99 -8.86
C THR A 16 -13.98 -8.71 -8.29
N ASN A 17 -15.29 -8.64 -8.04
CA ASN A 17 -15.92 -7.46 -7.42
C ASN A 17 -15.41 -7.25 -5.99
N LYS A 18 -15.26 -8.32 -5.21
CA LYS A 18 -14.70 -8.25 -3.85
C LYS A 18 -13.20 -8.04 -3.82
N LEU A 19 -12.47 -8.54 -4.81
CA LEU A 19 -11.06 -8.24 -4.99
C LEU A 19 -10.88 -6.81 -5.44
N ALA A 20 -11.71 -6.26 -6.32
CA ALA A 20 -11.66 -4.85 -6.71
C ALA A 20 -11.90 -3.93 -5.51
N GLU A 21 -12.92 -4.23 -4.69
CA GLU A 21 -13.15 -3.56 -3.40
C GLU A 21 -11.94 -3.69 -2.42
N ARG A 22 -11.13 -4.76 -2.56
CA ARG A 22 -9.95 -5.05 -1.72
C ARG A 22 -8.60 -4.73 -2.40
N LEU A 23 -8.57 -4.43 -3.69
CA LEU A 23 -7.37 -4.14 -4.49
C LEU A 23 -6.99 -2.67 -4.34
N HIS A 24 -7.82 -1.89 -3.67
CA HIS A 24 -7.45 -0.62 -3.06
C HIS A 24 -6.51 -0.75 -1.85
N LEU A 25 -5.91 -1.93 -1.63
CA LEU A 25 -4.84 -2.14 -0.65
C LEU A 25 -3.46 -1.70 -1.17
N GLY A 26 -3.34 -1.24 -2.41
CA GLY A 26 -2.17 -0.49 -2.84
C GLY A 26 -2.19 0.89 -2.18
N ILE A 27 -1.22 1.17 -1.32
CA ILE A 27 -0.93 2.55 -0.91
C ILE A 27 -0.60 3.32 -2.19
N THR A 28 -1.41 4.33 -2.51
CA THR A 28 -1.12 5.22 -3.62
C THR A 28 -0.01 6.17 -3.20
N ASN A 29 1.02 6.27 -4.02
CA ASN A 29 2.12 7.22 -3.89
C ASN A 29 2.30 7.90 -5.25
N ASP A 30 2.85 9.11 -5.22
CA ASP A 30 3.40 9.70 -6.42
C ASP A 30 4.74 9.00 -6.70
N CYS A 31 4.94 8.46 -7.90
CA CYS A 31 6.18 7.75 -8.24
C CYS A 31 7.16 8.70 -8.92
N MET A 32 8.25 9.06 -8.25
CA MET A 32 9.38 9.77 -8.84
C MET A 32 10.35 8.78 -9.49
N PHE A 33 9.86 8.01 -10.46
CA PHE A 33 10.62 6.89 -11.02
C PHE A 33 12.07 7.26 -11.36
N ASN A 34 12.98 6.50 -10.77
CA ASN A 34 14.40 6.45 -11.09
C ASN A 34 14.83 4.99 -11.23
N ALA A 35 15.34 4.62 -12.40
CA ALA A 35 15.71 3.25 -12.74
C ALA A 35 16.79 2.65 -11.81
N SER A 36 17.67 3.47 -11.23
CA SER A 36 18.74 2.97 -10.34
C SER A 36 18.25 2.57 -8.95
N THR A 37 17.07 3.04 -8.55
CA THR A 37 16.52 2.89 -7.19
C THR A 37 15.10 2.31 -7.18
N ALA A 38 14.53 2.03 -8.35
CA ALA A 38 13.19 1.49 -8.50
C ALA A 38 13.09 0.04 -8.00
N ALA A 39 12.25 -0.18 -7.00
CA ALA A 39 11.92 -1.53 -6.54
C ALA A 39 11.21 -2.37 -7.64
N CYS A 40 10.51 -1.71 -8.57
CA CYS A 40 9.85 -2.36 -9.71
C CYS A 40 10.78 -2.67 -10.89
N GLY A 41 12.10 -2.41 -10.77
CA GLY A 41 13.08 -2.67 -11.82
C GLY A 41 13.33 -1.49 -12.76
N SER A 42 14.35 -1.64 -13.62
CA SER A 42 14.87 -0.57 -14.48
C SER A 42 13.93 -0.12 -15.60
N ASN A 43 12.91 -0.94 -15.92
CA ASN A 43 12.02 -0.71 -17.06
C ASN A 43 10.77 0.10 -16.69
N GLY A 44 10.68 0.58 -15.45
CA GLY A 44 9.53 1.35 -14.99
C GLY A 44 8.43 0.51 -14.35
N PRO A 45 7.42 1.16 -13.76
CA PRO A 45 6.26 0.50 -13.20
C PRO A 45 5.35 -0.04 -14.32
N PHE A 46 5.78 -1.08 -15.02
CA PHE A 46 4.90 -1.85 -15.89
C PHE A 46 4.15 -2.88 -15.04
N LEU A 47 3.01 -2.48 -14.47
CA LEU A 47 2.26 -3.30 -13.51
C LEU A 47 1.76 -4.65 -14.06
N GLY A 48 1.86 -4.86 -15.38
CA GLY A 48 1.64 -6.17 -16.00
C GLY A 48 2.77 -7.17 -15.73
N ASP A 49 4.01 -6.68 -15.55
CA ASP A 49 5.22 -7.50 -15.41
C ASP A 49 5.96 -7.27 -14.08
N HIS A 50 5.62 -6.20 -13.35
CA HIS A 50 6.29 -5.77 -12.14
C HIS A 50 5.31 -5.42 -11.01
N ILE A 51 5.74 -5.62 -9.76
CA ILE A 51 4.97 -5.26 -8.57
C ILE A 51 5.39 -3.85 -8.12
N CYS A 52 4.42 -2.99 -7.84
CA CYS A 52 4.68 -1.73 -7.12
C CYS A 52 4.78 -2.02 -5.62
N SER A 53 5.94 -1.71 -5.03
CA SER A 53 6.19 -1.88 -3.59
C SER A 53 5.63 -0.74 -2.74
N GLY A 54 5.00 0.28 -3.33
CA GLY A 54 4.40 1.39 -2.59
C GLY A 54 5.41 2.05 -1.65
N SER A 55 5.04 2.19 -0.38
CA SER A 55 5.87 2.82 0.68
C SER A 55 7.24 2.15 0.92
N ASP A 56 7.48 0.96 0.37
CA ASP A 56 8.78 0.29 0.40
C ASP A 56 9.73 0.69 -0.76
N CYS A 57 9.26 1.51 -1.70
CA CYS A 57 10.08 1.95 -2.83
C CYS A 57 10.78 3.27 -2.51
N ALA A 58 12.08 3.35 -2.78
CA ALA A 58 12.85 4.60 -2.65
C ALA A 58 12.38 5.72 -3.59
N ASN A 59 11.59 5.38 -4.62
CA ASN A 59 11.02 6.34 -5.56
C ASN A 59 9.60 6.79 -5.15
N SER A 60 9.09 6.33 -4.01
CA SER A 60 7.76 6.73 -3.55
C SER A 60 7.80 8.09 -2.88
N LEU A 61 7.02 9.00 -3.45
CA LEU A 61 6.81 10.34 -2.95
C LEU A 61 5.45 10.42 -2.29
N TYR A 62 5.43 11.06 -1.13
CA TYR A 62 4.22 11.34 -0.37
C TYR A 62 4.12 12.82 -0.10
N THR A 63 2.92 13.33 -0.26
CA THR A 63 2.56 14.73 -0.02
C THR A 63 1.38 14.80 0.94
N THR A 64 1.12 15.96 1.52
CA THR A 64 0.00 16.18 2.45
C THR A 64 -1.36 15.74 1.88
N LYS A 65 -1.52 15.75 0.55
CA LYS A 65 -2.71 15.23 -0.15
C LYS A 65 -2.97 13.74 0.11
N HIS A 66 -1.95 12.97 0.45
CA HIS A 66 -2.03 11.52 0.70
C HIS A 66 -2.50 11.18 2.12
N ARG A 67 -2.46 12.14 3.06
CA ARG A 67 -2.71 11.91 4.50
C ARG A 67 -4.00 11.11 4.76
N LYS A 68 -5.14 11.56 4.21
CA LYS A 68 -6.43 10.89 4.44
C LYS A 68 -6.47 9.46 3.92
N VAL A 69 -5.78 9.18 2.82
CA VAL A 69 -5.71 7.82 2.25
C VAL A 69 -4.86 6.91 3.14
N LEU A 70 -3.74 7.42 3.65
CA LEU A 70 -2.87 6.70 4.58
C LEU A 70 -3.57 6.40 5.90
N GLU A 71 -4.29 7.37 6.47
CA GLU A 71 -5.12 7.20 7.67
C GLU A 71 -6.20 6.13 7.47
N SER A 72 -6.94 6.20 6.36
CA SER A 72 -7.94 5.18 6.01
C SER A 72 -7.33 3.79 5.78
N HIS A 73 -6.08 3.70 5.32
CA HIS A 73 -5.40 2.42 5.19
C HIS A 73 -5.01 1.82 6.55
N ILE A 74 -4.55 2.65 7.51
CA ILE A 74 -4.33 2.21 8.89
C ILE A 74 -5.62 1.66 9.50
N GLU A 75 -6.74 2.36 9.35
CA GLU A 75 -8.05 1.92 9.88
C GLU A 75 -8.46 0.55 9.32
N ARG A 76 -8.21 0.32 8.02
CA ARG A 76 -8.50 -0.96 7.37
C ARG A 76 -7.61 -2.09 7.88
N ILE A 77 -6.31 -1.81 8.08
CA ILE A 77 -5.40 -2.78 8.69
C ILE A 77 -5.86 -3.11 10.12
N ASP A 78 -6.16 -2.10 10.93
CA ASP A 78 -6.56 -2.28 12.32
C ASP A 78 -7.83 -3.11 12.43
N LYS A 79 -8.85 -2.78 11.63
CA LYS A 79 -10.09 -3.57 11.54
C LYS A 79 -9.84 -5.02 11.12
N PHE A 80 -8.88 -5.28 10.24
CA PHE A 80 -8.54 -6.66 9.85
C PHE A 80 -7.84 -7.41 10.98
N LEU A 81 -6.87 -6.77 11.64
CA LEU A 81 -6.11 -7.35 12.75
C LEU A 81 -7.02 -7.66 13.95
N ASP A 82 -7.96 -6.76 14.27
CA ASP A 82 -8.97 -6.95 15.32
C ASP A 82 -9.89 -8.14 15.04
N GLY A 83 -10.09 -8.48 13.77
CA GLY A 83 -10.87 -9.64 13.35
C GLY A 83 -10.25 -10.99 13.72
N GLY A 84 -8.96 -11.03 14.11
CA GLY A 84 -8.28 -12.23 14.60
C GLY A 84 -8.13 -13.36 13.58
N LYS A 85 -8.36 -13.08 12.29
CA LYS A 85 -8.30 -14.06 11.19
C LYS A 85 -7.15 -13.73 10.25
N GLY A 86 -6.39 -14.75 9.86
CA GLY A 86 -5.33 -14.60 8.86
C GLY A 86 -4.19 -15.56 9.09
N HIS A 87 -3.42 -15.84 8.03
CA HIS A 87 -2.18 -16.58 8.17
C HIS A 87 -1.13 -15.71 8.91
N GLN A 88 -0.33 -16.30 9.81
CA GLN A 88 0.59 -15.53 10.67
C GLN A 88 1.53 -14.61 9.88
N GLN A 89 2.13 -15.09 8.78
CA GLN A 89 2.99 -14.27 7.94
C GLN A 89 2.26 -13.06 7.33
N PHE A 90 0.97 -13.19 7.04
CA PHE A 90 0.16 -12.09 6.54
C PHE A 90 -0.12 -11.07 7.64
N ILE A 91 -0.43 -11.54 8.85
CA ILE A 91 -0.61 -10.68 10.03
C ILE A 91 0.66 -9.89 10.34
N GLU A 92 1.82 -10.53 10.31
CA GLU A 92 3.11 -9.88 10.50
C GLU A 92 3.39 -8.84 9.41
N HIS A 93 3.07 -9.17 8.15
CA HIS A 93 3.20 -8.23 7.05
C HIS A 93 2.32 -6.98 7.26
N LEU A 94 1.05 -7.16 7.62
CA LEU A 94 0.14 -6.04 7.89
C LEU A 94 0.60 -5.17 9.06
N ARG A 95 1.17 -5.78 10.12
CA ARG A 95 1.73 -5.02 11.25
C ARG A 95 2.94 -4.18 10.83
N LYS A 96 3.82 -4.73 9.99
CA LYS A 96 4.96 -4.00 9.43
C LYS A 96 4.50 -2.85 8.54
N ASP A 97 3.53 -3.10 7.67
CA ASP A 97 2.96 -2.09 6.77
C ASP A 97 2.32 -0.94 7.58
N ARG A 98 1.49 -1.27 8.58
CA ARG A 98 0.92 -0.28 9.50
C ARG A 98 1.99 0.58 10.17
N ALA A 99 3.03 -0.04 10.73
CA ALA A 99 4.11 0.67 11.41
C ALA A 99 4.81 1.67 10.47
N ARG A 100 5.01 1.28 9.21
CA ARG A 100 5.60 2.13 8.19
C ARG A 100 4.74 3.33 7.85
N ILE A 101 3.43 3.12 7.66
CA ILE A 101 2.50 4.22 7.35
C ILE A 101 2.41 5.21 8.51
N VAL A 102 2.42 4.71 9.76
CA VAL A 102 2.48 5.58 10.95
C VAL A 102 3.76 6.41 10.96
N ALA A 103 4.92 5.82 10.62
CA ALA A 103 6.18 6.55 10.54
C ALA A 103 6.10 7.65 9.47
N LEU A 104 5.59 7.32 8.28
CA LEU A 104 5.40 8.26 7.18
C LEU A 104 4.47 9.42 7.57
N LEU A 105 3.34 9.15 8.23
CA LEU A 105 2.43 10.19 8.70
C LEU A 105 3.08 11.12 9.74
N ARG A 106 3.96 10.61 10.59
CA ARG A 106 4.72 11.41 11.56
C ARG A 106 5.74 12.30 10.87
N GLU A 107 6.47 11.77 9.90
CA GLU A 107 7.40 12.55 9.07
C GLU A 107 6.67 13.67 8.32
N MET A 108 5.54 13.35 7.69
CA MET A 108 4.69 14.34 7.02
C MET A 108 4.23 15.46 7.97
N THR A 109 3.84 15.14 9.21
CA THR A 109 3.47 16.17 10.21
C THR A 109 4.67 17.04 10.57
N ARG A 110 5.85 16.45 10.83
CA ARG A 110 7.06 17.19 11.17
C ARG A 110 7.46 18.18 10.07
N GLU A 111 7.45 17.74 8.82
CA GLU A 111 7.80 18.61 7.68
C GLU A 111 6.80 19.76 7.51
N GLN A 112 5.51 19.54 7.81
CA GLN A 112 4.52 20.63 7.81
C GLN A 112 4.81 21.68 8.89
N GLU A 113 5.12 21.25 10.11
CA GLU A 113 5.44 22.14 11.23
C GLU A 113 6.69 23.00 10.93
N LEU A 114 7.74 22.41 10.36
CA LEU A 114 8.94 23.13 9.96
C LEU A 114 8.66 24.20 8.89
N HIS A 115 7.84 23.88 7.89
CA HIS A 115 7.47 24.85 6.85
C HIS A 115 6.57 25.99 7.36
N GLU A 116 5.79 25.76 8.42
CA GLU A 116 4.97 26.79 9.08
C GLU A 116 5.80 27.72 9.97
N GLU A 117 6.92 27.25 10.53
CA GLU A 117 7.85 28.08 11.33
C GLU A 117 8.76 28.98 10.46
N GLU A 118 9.02 28.58 9.21
CA GLU A 118 9.87 29.32 8.26
C GLU A 118 9.12 30.34 7.39
N SER A 119 7.77 30.34 7.42
CA SER A 119 6.88 31.21 6.62
C SER A 119 6.37 32.42 7.39
#